data_AF-A0A3A9F7G1-F1
#
_entry.id   AF-A0A3A9F7G1-F1
#
_cell.length_a   1.000
_cell.length_b   1.000
_cell.length_c   1.000
_cell.angle_alpha   90.00
_cell.angle_beta   90.00
_cell.angle_gamma   90.00
#
_symmetry.space_group_name_H-M   'P 1'
#
loop_
_entity.id
_entity.type
_entity.pdbx_description
1 polymer ?
#
loop_
_entity_poly.entity_id
_entity_poly.type
_entity_poly.pdbx_seq_one_letter_code
_entity_poly.pdbx_strand_id
1 'polypeptide(L)'
;MKKSNFTARNLKKKKKRRKSPKYLSKTYRKGIAFMKYLKFFNKWKLALAALFAISAPYSLITPHEQTFYESVIVAIVCLLIAAALLLSDILYTKAPAEKLWKRWAFVEGEKAQARKERAAYGELTPTYIDTELKYGLFAGATNGKYRTTLRRCSCPDFKKRKVPCKHMYYLASKCGVETLK
;
A
#
# COMPACT_ATOMS: atom_id res chain seq x y z
N MET A 1 -58.36 18.40 27.84
CA MET A 1 -57.80 19.35 26.84
C MET A 1 -56.59 18.72 26.15
N LYS A 2 -56.63 18.74 24.81
CA LYS A 2 -55.57 18.52 23.79
C LYS A 2 -54.69 17.24 23.84
N LYS A 3 -55.10 16.27 23.02
CA LYS A 3 -54.21 15.41 22.22
C LYS A 3 -53.58 16.26 21.09
N SER A 4 -52.30 16.05 20.77
CA SER A 4 -51.81 16.19 19.38
C SER A 4 -50.46 15.49 19.19
N ASN A 5 -50.48 14.51 18.28
CA ASN A 5 -49.37 13.89 17.57
C ASN A 5 -48.43 14.93 16.92
N PHE A 6 -47.20 14.54 16.55
CA PHE A 6 -46.77 14.41 15.14
C PHE A 6 -45.23 14.39 14.98
N THR A 7 -44.73 13.32 14.36
CA THR A 7 -43.54 13.21 13.47
C THR A 7 -42.11 13.35 13.99
N ALA A 8 -41.45 12.20 13.97
CA ALA A 8 -40.09 12.04 13.46
C ALA A 8 -39.89 12.71 12.09
N ARG A 9 -38.82 13.51 11.94
CA ARG A 9 -37.99 13.67 10.72
C ARG A 9 -37.02 14.85 10.87
N ASN A 10 -35.71 14.58 10.98
CA ASN A 10 -34.77 14.88 9.89
C ASN A 10 -33.31 14.61 10.29
N LEU A 11 -32.81 13.47 9.80
CA LEU A 11 -31.42 13.29 9.40
C LEU A 11 -30.94 14.46 8.54
N LYS A 12 -29.72 14.94 8.78
CA LYS A 12 -28.60 14.93 7.80
C LYS A 12 -27.45 15.82 8.32
N LYS A 13 -26.62 15.27 9.23
CA LYS A 13 -25.22 15.71 9.32
C LYS A 13 -24.55 15.38 7.98
N LYS A 14 -24.43 16.39 7.11
CA LYS A 14 -23.74 16.33 5.81
C LYS A 14 -22.29 15.87 6.03
N LYS A 15 -22.04 14.57 5.92
CA LYS A 15 -20.72 14.00 5.61
C LYS A 15 -20.30 14.61 4.28
N LYS A 16 -19.36 15.57 4.32
CA LYS A 16 -18.73 16.21 3.16
C LYS A 16 -17.97 15.12 2.39
N ARG A 17 -18.68 14.35 1.54
CA ARG A 17 -18.08 13.47 0.54
C ARG A 17 -17.28 14.38 -0.39
N ARG A 18 -15.95 14.41 -0.26
CA ARG A 18 -15.05 14.97 -1.28
C ARG A 18 -15.34 14.20 -2.57
N LYS A 19 -16.15 14.78 -3.46
CA LYS A 19 -16.34 14.25 -4.81
C LYS A 19 -15.00 14.38 -5.52
N SER A 20 -14.40 13.23 -5.83
CA SER A 20 -13.25 13.13 -6.72
C SER A 20 -13.59 13.80 -8.07
N PRO A 21 -12.73 14.68 -8.62
CA PRO A 21 -12.95 15.26 -9.94
C PRO A 21 -12.91 14.14 -10.98
N LYS A 22 -14.04 13.88 -11.64
CA LYS A 22 -14.17 12.81 -12.66
C LYS A 22 -13.38 13.07 -13.95
N TYR A 23 -12.72 14.22 -14.09
CA TYR A 23 -12.02 14.67 -15.30
C TYR A 23 -10.53 14.95 -15.09
N LEU A 24 -9.81 13.99 -14.49
CA LEU A 24 -8.35 14.03 -14.45
C LEU A 24 -7.79 13.17 -15.59
N SER A 25 -7.04 13.81 -16.50
CA SER A 25 -6.39 13.18 -17.64
C SER A 25 -5.51 12.02 -17.19
N LYS A 26 -5.35 11.00 -18.05
CA LYS A 26 -4.65 9.75 -17.73
C LYS A 26 -3.18 10.01 -17.35
N THR A 27 -2.56 11.05 -17.91
CA THR A 27 -1.20 11.53 -17.59
C THR A 27 -1.13 12.20 -16.23
N TYR A 28 -2.08 13.08 -15.91
CA TYR A 28 -2.13 13.77 -14.61
C TYR A 28 -2.40 12.78 -13.45
N ARG A 29 -3.25 11.76 -13.69
CA ARG A 29 -3.49 10.67 -12.74
C ARG A 29 -2.23 9.83 -12.49
N LYS A 30 -1.40 9.60 -13.52
CA LYS A 30 -0.09 8.93 -13.39
C LYS A 30 0.92 9.77 -12.61
N GLY A 31 0.99 11.07 -12.85
CA GLY A 31 1.86 12.01 -12.11
C GLY A 31 1.51 12.09 -10.63
N ILE A 32 0.21 12.18 -10.30
CA ILE A 32 -0.27 12.13 -8.90
C ILE A 32 0.08 10.78 -8.27
N ALA A 33 -0.16 9.66 -8.97
CA ALA A 33 0.17 8.34 -8.45
C ALA A 33 1.67 8.19 -8.19
N PHE A 34 2.53 8.77 -9.04
CA PHE A 34 4.00 8.77 -8.86
C PHE A 34 4.45 9.68 -7.69
N MET A 35 3.85 10.86 -7.52
CA MET A 35 4.15 11.70 -6.36
C MET A 35 3.65 11.09 -5.05
N LYS A 36 2.49 10.42 -5.08
CA LYS A 36 2.00 9.62 -3.94
C LYS A 36 2.92 8.42 -3.67
N TYR A 37 3.46 7.78 -4.72
CA TYR A 37 4.42 6.68 -4.63
C TYR A 37 5.69 7.08 -3.86
N LEU A 38 6.26 8.26 -4.12
CA LEU A 38 7.46 8.75 -3.41
C LEU A 38 7.25 8.97 -1.91
N LYS A 39 6.07 9.46 -1.50
CA LYS A 39 5.74 9.65 -0.07
C LYS A 39 5.46 8.34 0.67
N PHE A 40 5.19 7.28 -0.09
CA PHE A 40 4.57 6.07 0.41
C PHE A 40 5.56 4.93 0.68
N PHE A 41 6.59 4.78 -0.15
CA PHE A 41 7.55 3.69 -0.02
C PHE A 41 8.61 3.91 1.06
N ASN A 42 9.27 2.82 1.49
CA ASN A 42 10.34 2.88 2.47
C ASN A 42 11.42 3.83 1.96
N LYS A 43 11.56 5.01 2.58
CA LYS A 43 12.54 6.04 2.20
C LYS A 43 13.95 5.47 2.01
N TRP A 44 14.34 4.50 2.84
CA TRP A 44 15.59 3.76 2.72
C TRP A 44 15.78 3.01 1.40
N LYS A 45 14.73 2.41 0.81
CA LYS A 45 14.84 1.75 -0.51
C LYS A 45 15.09 2.76 -1.63
N LEU A 46 14.44 3.92 -1.56
CA LEU A 46 14.65 4.99 -2.54
C LEU A 46 16.06 5.56 -2.40
N ALA A 47 16.53 5.76 -1.17
CA ALA A 47 17.89 6.20 -0.90
C ALA A 47 18.94 5.19 -1.42
N LEU A 48 18.73 3.89 -1.17
CA LEU A 48 19.62 2.83 -1.69
C LEU A 48 19.60 2.78 -3.22
N ALA A 49 18.43 2.83 -3.84
CA ALA A 49 18.33 2.83 -5.31
C ALA A 49 19.02 4.06 -5.93
N ALA A 50 18.89 5.24 -5.30
CA ALA A 50 19.59 6.45 -5.71
C ALA A 50 21.11 6.31 -5.55
N LEU A 51 21.59 5.72 -4.45
CA LEU A 51 23.01 5.48 -4.21
C LEU A 51 23.62 4.60 -5.31
N PHE A 52 22.97 3.49 -5.66
CA PHE A 52 23.43 2.63 -6.77
C PHE A 52 23.33 3.31 -8.14
N ALA A 53 22.33 4.17 -8.36
CA ALA A 53 22.22 4.92 -9.61
C ALA A 53 23.31 5.99 -9.74
N ILE A 54 23.74 6.61 -8.63
CA ILE A 54 24.80 7.60 -8.59
C ILE A 54 26.20 6.95 -8.64
N SER A 55 26.36 5.74 -8.09
CA SER A 55 27.64 5.02 -8.16
C SER A 55 27.96 4.53 -9.58
N ALA A 56 26.95 4.21 -10.38
CA ALA A 56 27.12 3.73 -11.76
C ALA A 56 27.98 4.67 -12.65
N PRO A 57 27.72 6.00 -12.72
CA PRO A 57 28.60 6.91 -13.45
C PRO A 57 29.95 7.16 -12.74
N TYR A 58 30.01 7.05 -11.41
CA TYR A 58 31.26 7.23 -10.66
C TYR A 58 32.27 6.14 -10.99
N SER A 59 31.81 4.90 -11.16
CA SER A 59 32.63 3.76 -11.59
C SER A 59 33.24 3.91 -12.99
N LEU A 60 32.72 4.81 -13.83
CA LEU A 60 33.24 5.05 -15.18
C LEU A 60 34.32 6.14 -15.23
N ILE A 61 34.48 6.93 -14.16
CA ILE A 61 35.34 8.12 -14.13
C ILE A 61 36.63 7.86 -13.33
N THR A 62 36.71 6.80 -12.52
CA THR A 62 37.88 6.50 -11.69
C THR A 62 39.05 5.93 -12.49
N PRO A 63 40.23 6.59 -12.54
CA PRO A 63 41.41 6.06 -13.18
C PRO A 63 42.30 5.39 -12.12
N HIS A 64 42.11 4.09 -11.86
CA HIS A 64 43.10 3.32 -11.12
C HIS A 64 42.91 1.82 -11.39
N GLU A 65 43.80 1.24 -12.21
CA GLU A 65 44.00 -0.19 -12.55
C GLU A 65 42.82 -1.03 -13.10
N GLN A 66 41.59 -0.52 -13.14
CA GLN A 66 40.44 -1.29 -13.60
C GLN A 66 40.27 -1.20 -15.13
N THR A 67 40.09 -2.35 -15.79
CA THR A 67 39.84 -2.37 -17.24
C THR A 67 38.46 -1.77 -17.56
N PHE A 68 38.30 -1.22 -18.76
CA PHE A 68 37.05 -0.59 -19.20
C PHE A 68 35.82 -1.52 -19.07
N TYR A 69 35.99 -2.80 -19.41
CA TYR A 69 34.92 -3.80 -19.34
C TYR A 69 34.45 -4.04 -17.90
N GLU A 70 35.36 -4.10 -16.94
CA GLU A 70 35.02 -4.26 -15.52
C GLU A 70 34.20 -3.06 -15.01
N SER A 71 34.57 -1.85 -15.42
CA SER A 71 33.85 -0.63 -15.07
C SER A 71 32.42 -0.61 -15.64
N VAL A 72 32.27 -1.06 -16.89
CA VAL A 72 30.97 -1.20 -17.56
C VAL A 72 30.11 -2.26 -16.88
N ILE A 73 30.68 -3.43 -16.55
CA ILE A 73 29.98 -4.50 -15.84
C ILE A 73 29.47 -4.02 -14.48
N VAL A 74 30.31 -3.33 -13.70
CA VAL A 74 29.92 -2.77 -12.40
C VAL A 74 28.78 -1.75 -12.54
N ALA A 75 28.85 -0.86 -13.52
CA ALA A 75 27.80 0.12 -13.77
C ALA A 75 26.46 -0.57 -14.13
N ILE A 76 26.49 -1.59 -15.00
CA ILE A 76 25.30 -2.37 -15.36
C ILE A 76 24.71 -3.05 -14.13
N VAL A 77 25.52 -3.72 -13.31
CA VAL A 77 25.07 -4.39 -12.09
C VAL A 77 24.44 -3.40 -11.12
N CYS A 78 25.05 -2.23 -10.91
CA CYS A 78 24.50 -1.18 -10.05
C CYS A 78 23.11 -0.71 -10.54
N LEU A 79 22.96 -0.48 -11.85
CA LEU A 79 21.67 -0.09 -12.44
C LEU A 79 20.62 -1.20 -12.33
N LEU A 80 21.01 -2.47 -12.52
CA LEU A 80 20.11 -3.61 -12.36
C LEU A 80 19.61 -3.74 -10.91
N ILE A 81 20.49 -3.57 -9.92
CA ILE A 81 20.12 -3.57 -8.50
C ILE A 81 19.16 -2.42 -8.21
N ALA A 82 19.46 -1.19 -8.66
CA ALA A 82 18.60 -0.03 -8.48
C ALA A 82 17.20 -0.26 -9.10
N ALA A 83 17.15 -0.80 -10.33
CA ALA A 83 15.91 -1.13 -11.01
C ALA A 83 15.11 -2.21 -10.27
N ALA A 84 15.76 -3.29 -9.83
CA ALA A 84 15.10 -4.40 -9.12
C ALA A 84 14.45 -3.94 -7.79
N LEU A 85 15.11 -3.05 -7.05
CA LEU A 85 14.59 -2.49 -5.79
C LEU A 85 13.27 -1.73 -5.98
N LEU A 86 13.12 -1.03 -7.10
CA LEU A 86 11.94 -0.23 -7.44
C LEU A 86 10.88 -1.05 -8.19
N LEU A 87 11.29 -2.02 -9.02
CA LEU A 87 10.41 -2.75 -9.92
C LEU A 87 9.29 -3.46 -9.17
N SER A 88 9.58 -4.13 -8.05
CA SER A 88 8.55 -4.84 -7.27
C SER A 88 7.42 -3.90 -6.77
N ASP A 89 7.82 -2.69 -6.37
CA ASP A 89 6.94 -1.67 -5.83
C ASP A 89 6.14 -0.98 -6.96
N ILE A 90 6.75 -0.75 -8.13
CA ILE A 90 6.07 -0.31 -9.36
C ILE A 90 5.06 -1.34 -9.84
N LEU A 91 5.43 -2.63 -9.87
CA LEU A 91 4.53 -3.71 -10.27
C LEU A 91 3.34 -3.83 -9.30
N TYR A 92 3.55 -3.62 -8.01
CA TYR A 92 2.47 -3.60 -7.03
C TYR A 92 1.46 -2.48 -7.30
N THR A 93 1.94 -1.25 -7.52
CA THR A 93 1.05 -0.09 -7.75
C THR A 93 0.28 -0.18 -9.06
N LYS A 94 0.88 -0.78 -10.10
CA LYS A 94 0.21 -0.98 -11.40
C LYS A 94 -0.77 -2.16 -11.39
N ALA A 95 -0.55 -3.19 -10.58
CA ALA A 95 -1.39 -4.38 -10.57
C ALA A 95 -2.79 -4.07 -10.01
N PRO A 96 -3.88 -4.57 -10.61
CA PRO A 96 -5.25 -4.40 -10.10
C PRO A 96 -5.43 -5.10 -8.75
N ALA A 97 -6.37 -4.63 -7.92
CA ALA A 97 -6.48 -5.07 -6.53
C ALA A 97 -6.90 -6.55 -6.44
N GLU A 98 -7.71 -7.00 -7.39
CA GLU A 98 -8.20 -8.37 -7.54
C GLU A 98 -7.03 -9.33 -7.79
N LYS A 99 -6.12 -8.97 -8.71
CA LYS A 99 -4.92 -9.77 -9.00
C LYS A 99 -4.00 -9.86 -7.79
N LEU A 100 -3.88 -8.78 -7.02
CA LEU A 100 -3.07 -8.77 -5.80
C LEU A 100 -3.69 -9.65 -4.71
N TRP A 101 -5.01 -9.60 -4.56
CA TRP A 101 -5.74 -10.32 -3.54
C TRP A 101 -5.90 -11.81 -3.84
N LYS A 102 -5.98 -12.19 -5.12
CA LYS A 102 -6.07 -13.60 -5.59
C LYS A 102 -4.94 -14.49 -5.05
N ARG A 103 -3.79 -13.91 -4.69
CA ARG A 103 -2.71 -14.64 -4.00
C ARG A 103 -3.18 -15.34 -2.73
N TRP A 104 -4.18 -14.81 -2.05
CA TRP A 104 -4.69 -15.35 -0.78
C TRP A 104 -5.87 -16.30 -0.94
N ALA A 105 -6.21 -16.71 -2.16
CA ALA A 105 -7.35 -17.59 -2.42
C ALA A 105 -7.26 -18.93 -1.68
N PHE A 106 -6.04 -19.40 -1.37
CA PHE A 106 -5.84 -20.63 -0.60
C PHE A 106 -6.11 -20.50 0.91
N VAL A 107 -6.32 -19.27 1.43
CA VAL A 107 -6.49 -19.03 2.87
C VAL A 107 -7.98 -19.07 3.22
N GLU A 108 -8.47 -20.27 3.50
CA GLU A 108 -9.87 -20.54 3.86
C GLU A 108 -10.00 -21.18 5.26
N GLY A 109 -11.24 -21.43 5.68
CA GLY A 109 -11.57 -22.09 6.95
C GLY A 109 -11.83 -21.14 8.13
N GLU A 110 -12.15 -21.74 9.28
CA GLU A 110 -12.61 -21.05 10.49
C GLU A 110 -11.65 -19.95 10.96
N LYS A 111 -10.34 -20.25 11.00
CA LYS A 111 -9.31 -19.28 11.38
C LYS A 111 -9.24 -18.08 10.44
N ALA A 112 -9.54 -18.26 9.15
CA ALA A 112 -9.61 -17.17 8.19
C ALA A 112 -10.87 -16.33 8.41
N GLN A 113 -12.01 -16.98 8.65
CA GLN A 113 -13.27 -16.33 8.94
C GLN A 113 -13.22 -15.48 10.23
N ALA A 114 -12.67 -16.02 11.33
CA ALA A 114 -12.46 -15.27 12.57
C ALA A 114 -11.53 -14.05 12.41
N ARG A 115 -10.67 -14.03 11.38
CA ARG A 115 -9.85 -12.85 11.03
C ARG A 115 -10.65 -11.82 10.22
N LYS A 116 -11.56 -12.27 9.36
CA LYS A 116 -12.51 -11.41 8.62
C LYS A 116 -13.51 -10.76 9.58
N GLU A 117 -14.08 -11.50 10.50
CA GLU A 117 -15.00 -10.98 11.52
C GLU A 117 -14.33 -9.92 12.40
N ARG A 118 -13.10 -10.19 12.87
CA ARG A 118 -12.30 -9.19 13.60
C ARG A 118 -11.93 -7.97 12.75
N ALA A 119 -11.94 -8.07 11.44
CA ALA A 119 -11.78 -6.92 10.55
C ALA A 119 -13.09 -6.13 10.40
N ALA A 120 -14.24 -6.82 10.44
CA ALA A 120 -15.57 -6.24 10.30
C ALA A 120 -16.01 -5.49 11.57
N TYR A 121 -15.90 -6.16 12.72
CA TYR A 121 -16.47 -5.73 14.00
C TYR A 121 -15.40 -5.32 15.02
N GLY A 122 -14.14 -5.72 14.81
CA GLY A 122 -13.09 -5.39 15.76
C GLY A 122 -12.78 -3.90 15.77
N GLU A 123 -12.28 -3.42 16.91
CA GLU A 123 -11.69 -2.08 17.00
C GLU A 123 -10.44 -2.03 16.09
N LEU A 124 -10.64 -1.48 14.89
CA LEU A 124 -9.57 -1.04 14.02
C LEU A 124 -9.52 0.48 14.09
N THR A 125 -8.32 1.00 14.29
CA THR A 125 -8.02 2.43 14.33
C THR A 125 -7.24 2.82 13.07
N PRO A 126 -7.89 2.84 11.88
CA PRO A 126 -7.23 3.27 10.66
C PRO A 126 -6.90 4.76 10.74
N THR A 127 -5.62 5.09 10.68
CA THR A 127 -5.15 6.48 10.65
C THR A 127 -5.17 7.05 9.24
N TYR A 128 -4.89 6.21 8.24
CA TYR A 128 -4.85 6.60 6.82
C TYR A 128 -5.18 5.41 5.93
N ILE A 129 -5.94 5.64 4.86
CA ILE A 129 -6.28 4.62 3.86
C ILE A 129 -6.21 5.27 2.48
N ASP A 130 -5.49 4.64 1.56
CA ASP A 130 -5.44 4.98 0.16
C ASP A 130 -5.84 3.75 -0.67
N THR A 131 -7.03 3.81 -1.27
CA THR A 131 -7.57 2.73 -2.09
C THR A 131 -6.93 2.67 -3.48
N GLU A 132 -6.35 3.77 -3.97
CA GLU A 132 -5.63 3.79 -5.24
C GLU A 132 -4.28 3.08 -5.09
N LEU A 133 -3.53 3.42 -4.03
CA LEU A 133 -2.26 2.77 -3.69
C LEU A 133 -2.43 1.43 -2.97
N LYS A 134 -3.67 1.06 -2.60
CA LYS A 134 -3.99 -0.19 -1.89
C LYS A 134 -3.16 -0.32 -0.63
N TYR A 135 -3.22 0.73 0.17
CA TYR A 135 -2.42 0.90 1.38
C TYR A 135 -3.26 1.44 2.54
N GLY A 136 -2.92 0.99 3.75
CA GLY A 136 -3.46 1.53 4.99
C GLY A 136 -2.39 1.67 6.07
N LEU A 137 -2.55 2.68 6.92
CA LEU A 137 -1.89 2.83 8.21
C LEU A 137 -2.92 2.60 9.31
N PHE A 138 -2.55 1.74 10.25
CA PHE A 138 -3.36 1.42 11.42
C PHE A 138 -2.57 1.73 12.68
N ALA A 139 -3.21 2.29 13.70
CA ALA A 139 -2.58 2.45 15.00
C ALA A 139 -2.53 1.10 15.73
N GLY A 140 -1.38 0.79 16.31
CA GLY A 140 -1.18 -0.34 17.20
C GLY A 140 -1.37 0.04 18.65
N ALA A 141 -1.55 -0.96 19.51
CA ALA A 141 -1.78 -0.76 20.94
C ALA A 141 -0.64 -0.02 21.65
N THR A 142 0.61 -0.25 21.23
CA THR A 142 1.82 0.30 21.89
C THR A 142 2.46 1.40 21.04
N ASN A 143 1.69 2.42 20.64
CA ASN A 143 2.13 3.57 19.82
C ASN A 143 2.78 3.27 18.45
N GLY A 144 2.89 2.01 18.05
CA GLY A 144 3.41 1.60 16.74
C GLY A 144 2.38 1.79 15.63
N LYS A 145 2.81 2.18 14.42
CA LYS A 145 1.95 2.23 13.23
C LYS A 145 2.15 0.98 12.38
N TYR A 146 1.07 0.27 12.07
CA TYR A 146 1.09 -0.86 11.15
C TYR A 146 0.88 -0.40 9.71
N ARG A 147 1.89 -0.65 8.88
CA ARG A 147 1.85 -0.44 7.44
C ARG A 147 1.26 -1.68 6.79
N THR A 148 0.15 -1.51 6.07
CA THR A 148 -0.62 -2.62 5.50
C THR A 148 -0.83 -2.38 4.02
N THR A 149 -0.48 -3.38 3.21
CA THR A 149 -0.81 -3.46 1.78
C THR A 149 -1.61 -4.74 1.54
N LEU A 150 -2.14 -4.94 0.34
CA LEU A 150 -2.81 -6.19 -0.03
C LEU A 150 -1.85 -7.39 -0.08
N ARG A 151 -0.52 -7.17 -0.07
CA ARG A 151 0.50 -8.23 -0.07
C ARG A 151 1.14 -8.49 1.29
N ARG A 152 1.17 -7.50 2.19
CA ARG A 152 1.88 -7.63 3.48
C ARG A 152 1.33 -6.67 4.52
N CYS A 153 1.51 -7.03 5.78
CA CYS A 153 1.30 -6.13 6.90
C CYS A 153 2.49 -6.17 7.86
N SER A 154 2.86 -5.04 8.44
CA SER A 154 3.92 -4.98 9.46
C SER A 154 3.46 -5.38 10.86
N CYS A 155 2.21 -5.80 11.04
CA CYS A 155 1.71 -6.25 12.34
C CYS A 155 2.31 -7.62 12.75
N PRO A 156 2.39 -7.92 14.06
CA PRO A 156 2.91 -9.19 14.55
C PRO A 156 2.18 -10.43 14.01
N ASP A 157 0.86 -10.35 13.84
CA ASP A 157 0.03 -11.47 13.36
C ASP A 157 0.46 -11.94 11.96
N PHE A 158 0.60 -11.00 11.01
CA PHE A 158 1.13 -11.30 9.68
C PHE A 158 2.59 -11.76 9.72
N LYS A 159 3.43 -11.15 10.59
CA LYS A 159 4.84 -11.54 10.72
C LYS A 159 5.00 -13.01 11.12
N LYS A 160 4.15 -13.48 12.04
CA LYS A 160 4.14 -14.87 12.54
C LYS A 160 3.50 -15.84 11.55
N ARG A 161 2.30 -15.54 11.04
CA ARG A 161 1.49 -16.51 10.29
C ARG A 161 1.66 -16.47 8.77
N LYS A 162 2.20 -15.38 8.22
CA LYS A 162 2.37 -15.14 6.77
C LYS A 162 1.10 -15.24 5.91
N VAL A 163 -0.06 -15.15 6.54
CA VAL A 163 -1.39 -15.11 5.90
C VAL A 163 -2.10 -13.79 6.25
N PRO A 164 -3.14 -13.36 5.51
CA PRO A 164 -3.77 -12.08 5.72
C PRO A 164 -4.27 -11.91 7.15
N CYS A 165 -3.89 -10.80 7.78
CA CYS A 165 -4.35 -10.41 9.10
C CYS A 165 -5.62 -9.54 9.00
N LYS A 166 -6.22 -9.19 10.14
CA LYS A 166 -7.42 -8.33 10.18
C LYS A 166 -7.25 -7.00 9.42
N HIS A 167 -6.06 -6.39 9.48
CA HIS A 167 -5.79 -5.13 8.78
C HIS A 167 -5.83 -5.28 7.26
N MET A 168 -5.34 -6.42 6.74
CA MET A 168 -5.33 -6.70 5.31
C MET A 168 -6.75 -6.96 4.80
N TYR A 169 -7.56 -7.72 5.54
CA TYR A 169 -8.97 -7.92 5.22
C TYR A 169 -9.77 -6.60 5.22
N TYR A 170 -9.54 -5.74 6.21
CA TYR A 170 -10.15 -4.41 6.24
C TYR A 170 -9.75 -3.57 5.03
N LEU A 171 -8.45 -3.54 4.68
CA LEU A 171 -7.96 -2.82 3.52
C LEU A 171 -8.53 -3.38 2.21
N ALA A 172 -8.60 -4.70 2.07
CA ALA A 172 -9.18 -5.39 0.92
C ALA A 172 -10.66 -5.02 0.73
N SER A 173 -11.41 -4.94 1.83
CA SER A 173 -12.80 -4.46 1.80
C SER A 173 -12.91 -3.02 1.33
N LYS A 174 -12.02 -2.12 1.78
CA LYS A 174 -11.99 -0.73 1.26
C LYS A 174 -11.58 -0.65 -0.22
N CYS A 175 -10.79 -1.60 -0.69
CA CYS A 175 -10.43 -1.72 -2.11
C CYS A 175 -11.52 -2.41 -2.94
N GLY A 176 -12.60 -2.92 -2.34
CA GLY A 176 -13.71 -3.56 -3.04
C GLY A 176 -13.44 -4.99 -3.50
N VAL A 177 -12.38 -5.64 -3.01
CA VAL A 177 -11.97 -6.99 -3.46
C VAL A 177 -12.27 -8.11 -2.46
N GLU A 178 -12.80 -7.76 -1.29
CA GLU A 178 -13.20 -8.70 -0.24
C GLU A 178 -14.46 -8.17 0.46
N THR A 179 -15.39 -9.06 0.76
CA THR A 179 -16.60 -8.70 1.52
C THR A 179 -16.45 -9.15 2.96
N LEU A 180 -16.62 -8.23 3.90
CA LEU A 180 -16.71 -8.54 5.32
C LEU A 180 -18.18 -8.75 5.65
N LYS A 181 -18.53 -9.95 6.11
CA LYS A 181 -19.86 -10.30 6.62
C LYS A 181 -19.80 -10.32 8.14
#